data_AF-A0A3Q1BQA1-F1
#
_entry.id   AF-A0A3Q1BQA1-F1
#
_cell.length_a   1.000
_cell.length_b   1.000
_cell.length_c   1.000
_cell.angle_alpha   90.00
_cell.angle_beta   90.00
_cell.angle_gamma   90.00
#
_symmetry.space_group_name_H-M   'P 1'
#
loop_
_entity.id
_entity.type
_entity.pdbx_description
1 polymer ?
#
loop_
_entity_poly.entity_id
_entity_poly.type
_entity_poly.pdbx_seq_one_letter_code
_entity_poly.pdbx_strand_id
1 'polypeptide(L)'
;RHFTSHLQNRTGPCRQTVKSLLFYLWDVFSAPTPAGRDILTLLFLCFTLAIITGGLLHHWLSMTLRYDHGASIQTACIYSVAMFLVSFLCHPLRCVLTMTLPTVCTKEGRKLLISASVMILVLNVIPNISVNVGAVARILKCTAEGFTKTLLNISEPFNIVKRDLVEEAIRVKREDLSIVTNLRTLDHFTHVNVSGVKSRFTKMIGQIEMNFSHARNLLREYKLLSNRILAAIFVALLVAESARYLKSYLTSVQFDNGVTSKELLQKNPHAGNKQPARNKISLTSCKITSQECTSCLVSLVVVTLYFIAITLIVVLDHVVYHIVQMIVPWLLDFPPTSAIISVNYKVRQHTNVSLSLQLQFLLPPFLRISCICSRFRFSVTLMLGCLWLMSYFMVFLEVYARRLRRKISASFFREQEERRVAYLVRKIMSLWVFFICQKTHHEQNQQSTAVNQ
;
A
#
# COMPACT_ATOMS: atom_id res chain seq x y z
N ARG A 1 -16.18 18.66 -67.09
CA ARG A 1 -15.19 17.90 -66.29
C ARG A 1 -15.33 18.36 -64.85
N HIS A 2 -16.07 17.60 -64.06
CA HIS A 2 -15.59 16.85 -62.88
C HIS A 2 -15.35 17.76 -61.66
N PHE A 3 -16.28 17.87 -60.71
CA PHE A 3 -16.61 16.94 -59.61
C PHE A 3 -15.45 16.73 -58.62
N THR A 4 -15.78 16.83 -57.32
CA THR A 4 -14.98 16.60 -56.09
C THR A 4 -14.10 17.79 -55.66
N SER A 5 -14.32 18.42 -54.50
CA SER A 5 -14.28 17.82 -53.16
C SER A 5 -15.24 18.50 -52.18
N HIS A 6 -16.45 17.96 -52.10
CA HIS A 6 -17.37 18.17 -50.98
C HIS A 6 -16.94 17.22 -49.84
N LEU A 7 -16.00 17.65 -48.99
CA LEU A 7 -15.69 16.92 -47.74
C LEU A 7 -15.33 17.87 -46.60
N GLN A 8 -16.16 18.90 -46.43
CA GLN A 8 -16.10 19.77 -45.26
C GLN A 8 -17.00 19.21 -44.14
N ASN A 9 -16.35 18.59 -43.15
CA ASN A 9 -16.78 18.47 -41.75
C ASN A 9 -18.26 18.10 -41.43
N ARG A 10 -18.63 16.83 -41.63
CA ARG A 10 -19.82 16.23 -40.99
C ARG A 10 -19.66 15.94 -39.48
N THR A 11 -18.47 16.12 -38.91
CA THR A 11 -18.17 15.85 -37.49
C THR A 11 -18.50 17.02 -36.55
N GLY A 12 -18.66 18.24 -37.08
CA GLY A 12 -18.98 19.45 -36.31
C GLY A 12 -20.41 19.47 -35.72
N PRO A 13 -21.46 19.19 -36.51
CA PRO A 13 -22.86 19.28 -36.04
C PRO A 13 -23.19 18.27 -34.94
N CYS A 14 -22.80 17.00 -35.12
CA CYS A 14 -23.10 15.93 -34.17
C CYS A 14 -22.47 16.19 -32.79
N ARG A 15 -21.20 16.61 -32.76
CA ARG A 15 -20.50 16.94 -31.52
C ARG A 15 -21.16 18.10 -30.76
N GLN A 16 -21.69 19.07 -31.49
CA GLN A 16 -22.35 20.24 -30.89
C GLN A 16 -23.74 19.89 -30.35
N THR A 17 -24.50 19.06 -31.06
CA THR A 17 -25.80 18.53 -30.60
C THR A 17 -25.64 17.68 -29.34
N VAL A 18 -24.68 16.74 -29.32
CA VAL A 18 -24.41 15.89 -28.13
C VAL A 18 -24.02 16.75 -26.93
N LYS A 19 -23.16 17.75 -27.15
CA LYS A 19 -22.74 18.68 -26.09
C LYS A 19 -23.93 19.46 -25.53
N SER A 20 -24.81 19.97 -26.40
CA SER A 20 -26.02 20.70 -25.99
C SER A 20 -26.97 19.82 -25.18
N LEU A 21 -27.18 18.58 -25.63
CA LEU A 21 -28.02 17.61 -24.92
C LEU A 21 -27.45 17.28 -23.53
N LEU A 22 -26.14 17.06 -23.41
CA LEU A 22 -25.50 16.78 -22.13
C LEU A 22 -25.64 17.95 -21.15
N PHE A 23 -25.51 19.19 -21.61
CA PHE A 23 -25.74 20.36 -20.75
C PHE A 23 -27.19 20.46 -20.31
N TYR A 24 -28.14 20.24 -21.20
CA TYR A 24 -29.56 20.22 -20.86
C TYR A 24 -29.87 19.15 -19.80
N LEU A 25 -29.41 17.91 -20.01
CA LEU A 25 -29.61 16.82 -19.06
C LEU A 25 -28.95 17.11 -17.71
N TRP A 26 -27.75 17.70 -17.71
CA TRP A 26 -27.05 18.09 -16.49
C TRP A 26 -27.77 19.20 -15.72
N ASP A 27 -28.31 20.20 -16.41
CA ASP A 27 -29.05 21.30 -15.81
C ASP A 27 -30.35 20.81 -15.16
N VAL A 28 -31.13 19.98 -15.87
CA VAL A 28 -32.33 19.31 -15.32
C VAL A 28 -31.96 18.45 -14.11
N PHE A 29 -30.86 17.70 -14.21
CA PHE A 29 -30.37 16.85 -13.11
C PHE A 29 -29.79 17.64 -11.92
N SER A 30 -29.43 18.92 -12.07
CA SER A 30 -28.91 19.74 -10.96
C SER A 30 -29.99 20.62 -10.32
N ALA A 31 -31.10 20.86 -11.01
CA ALA A 31 -32.14 21.79 -10.58
C ALA A 31 -32.86 21.35 -9.27
N PRO A 32 -33.10 22.27 -8.32
CA PRO A 32 -33.80 21.98 -7.05
C PRO A 32 -35.28 21.65 -7.23
N THR A 33 -35.96 22.36 -8.12
CA THR A 33 -37.41 22.22 -8.36
C THR A 33 -37.66 22.00 -9.85
N PRO A 34 -37.69 20.75 -10.34
CA PRO A 34 -38.05 20.46 -11.73
C PRO A 34 -39.53 20.78 -11.97
N ALA A 35 -39.87 21.31 -13.15
CA ALA A 35 -41.25 21.65 -13.51
C ALA A 35 -41.63 21.09 -14.88
N GLY A 36 -42.89 20.66 -15.04
CA GLY A 36 -43.44 20.18 -16.31
C GLY A 36 -42.67 18.99 -16.90
N ARG A 37 -42.19 19.12 -18.15
CA ARG A 37 -41.48 18.06 -18.90
C ARG A 37 -40.14 17.66 -18.23
N ASP A 38 -39.57 18.51 -17.40
CA ASP A 38 -38.30 18.26 -16.72
C ASP A 38 -38.44 17.18 -15.64
N ILE A 39 -39.64 17.00 -15.06
CA ILE A 39 -39.91 15.95 -14.07
C ILE A 39 -39.74 14.56 -14.70
N LEU A 40 -40.32 14.36 -15.89
CA LEU A 40 -40.20 13.09 -16.62
C LEU A 40 -38.75 12.82 -17.04
N THR A 41 -38.05 13.87 -17.46
CA THR A 41 -36.63 13.78 -17.82
C THR A 41 -35.77 13.41 -16.61
N LEU A 42 -36.02 14.04 -15.45
CA LEU A 42 -35.32 13.72 -14.21
C LEU A 42 -35.61 12.30 -13.74
N LEU A 43 -36.87 11.85 -13.81
CA LEU A 43 -37.29 10.49 -13.48
C LEU A 43 -36.47 9.47 -14.30
N PHE A 44 -36.38 9.68 -15.61
CA PHE A 44 -35.61 8.82 -16.51
C PHE A 44 -34.11 8.84 -16.18
N LEU A 45 -33.53 10.01 -15.89
CA LEU A 45 -32.12 10.13 -15.49
C LEU A 45 -31.83 9.39 -14.17
N CYS A 46 -32.66 9.57 -13.14
CA CYS A 46 -32.50 8.86 -11.87
C CYS A 46 -32.67 7.35 -12.04
N PHE A 47 -33.61 6.91 -12.87
CA PHE A 47 -33.85 5.49 -13.14
C PHE A 47 -32.67 4.83 -13.86
N THR A 48 -32.15 5.48 -14.90
CA THR A 48 -30.97 4.99 -15.62
C THR A 48 -29.73 4.94 -14.73
N LEU A 49 -29.50 5.95 -13.91
CA LEU A 49 -28.41 5.95 -12.91
C LEU A 49 -28.57 4.82 -11.88
N ALA A 50 -29.79 4.56 -11.41
CA ALA A 50 -30.06 3.47 -10.47
C ALA A 50 -29.79 2.10 -11.09
N ILE A 51 -30.22 1.84 -12.33
CA ILE A 51 -29.94 0.59 -13.04
C ILE A 51 -28.44 0.40 -13.24
N ILE A 52 -27.73 1.43 -13.73
CA ILE A 52 -26.29 1.34 -13.99
C ILE A 52 -25.54 1.05 -12.69
N THR A 53 -25.79 1.84 -11.65
CA THR A 53 -25.08 1.66 -10.36
C THR A 53 -25.47 0.36 -9.66
N GLY A 54 -26.71 -0.09 -9.78
CA GLY A 54 -27.18 -1.39 -9.31
C GLY A 54 -26.52 -2.57 -10.01
N GLY A 55 -26.41 -2.52 -11.34
CA GLY A 55 -25.72 -3.53 -12.14
C GLY A 55 -24.23 -3.61 -11.81
N LEU A 56 -23.57 -2.45 -11.63
CA LEU A 56 -22.19 -2.39 -11.16
C LEU A 56 -22.03 -3.01 -9.76
N LEU A 57 -22.96 -2.73 -8.85
CA LEU A 57 -22.95 -3.29 -7.50
C LEU A 57 -23.14 -4.81 -7.54
N HIS A 58 -24.08 -5.32 -8.33
CA HIS A 58 -24.31 -6.75 -8.51
C HIS A 58 -23.04 -7.45 -9.04
N HIS A 59 -22.44 -6.89 -10.09
CA HIS A 59 -21.21 -7.44 -10.66
C HIS A 59 -20.08 -7.43 -9.63
N TRP A 60 -19.94 -6.37 -8.84
CA TRP A 60 -18.93 -6.30 -7.80
C TRP A 60 -19.17 -7.31 -6.67
N LEU A 61 -20.41 -7.43 -6.17
CA LEU A 61 -20.80 -8.37 -5.13
C LEU A 61 -20.60 -9.83 -5.57
N SER A 62 -21.02 -10.17 -6.79
CA SER A 62 -20.95 -11.53 -7.32
C SER A 62 -19.52 -11.90 -7.77
N MET A 63 -18.90 -11.10 -8.63
CA MET A 63 -17.63 -11.44 -9.26
C MET A 63 -16.42 -11.15 -8.36
N THR A 64 -16.45 -10.03 -7.63
CA THR A 64 -15.28 -9.60 -6.83
C THR A 64 -15.36 -10.11 -5.38
N LEU A 65 -16.54 -9.99 -4.76
CA LEU A 65 -16.74 -10.34 -3.34
C LEU A 65 -17.27 -11.77 -3.15
N ARG A 66 -17.58 -12.49 -4.24
CA ARG A 66 -18.05 -13.88 -4.25
C ARG A 66 -19.23 -14.12 -3.33
N TYR A 67 -20.18 -13.19 -3.29
CA TYR A 67 -21.47 -13.43 -2.64
C TYR A 67 -22.27 -14.46 -3.43
N ASP A 68 -23.16 -15.17 -2.73
CA ASP A 68 -24.15 -16.01 -3.35
C ASP A 68 -24.97 -15.21 -4.39
N HIS A 69 -25.37 -15.87 -5.47
CA HIS A 69 -26.05 -15.20 -6.58
C HIS A 69 -27.38 -14.57 -6.13
N GLY A 70 -28.16 -15.28 -5.30
CA GLY A 70 -29.42 -14.79 -4.76
C GLY A 70 -29.21 -13.56 -3.85
N ALA A 71 -28.25 -13.64 -2.92
CA ALA A 71 -27.92 -12.53 -2.03
C ALA A 71 -27.40 -11.29 -2.79
N SER A 72 -26.60 -11.49 -3.84
CA SER A 72 -26.08 -10.42 -4.69
C SER A 72 -27.19 -9.72 -5.47
N ILE A 73 -28.11 -10.48 -6.09
CA ILE A 73 -29.27 -9.92 -6.81
C ILE A 73 -30.16 -9.14 -5.85
N GLN A 74 -30.54 -9.75 -4.73
CA GLN A 74 -31.43 -9.11 -3.75
C GLN A 74 -30.85 -7.79 -3.25
N THR A 75 -29.58 -7.77 -2.87
CA THR A 75 -28.90 -6.56 -2.39
C THR A 75 -28.85 -5.49 -3.48
N ALA A 76 -28.53 -5.86 -4.72
CA ALA A 76 -28.48 -4.93 -5.84
C ALA A 76 -29.85 -4.33 -6.18
N CYS A 77 -30.93 -5.12 -6.13
CA CYS A 77 -32.29 -4.64 -6.34
C CYS A 77 -32.71 -3.65 -5.25
N ILE A 78 -32.49 -3.99 -3.98
CA ILE A 78 -32.80 -3.10 -2.84
C ILE A 78 -32.03 -1.78 -2.98
N TYR A 79 -30.73 -1.86 -3.26
CA TYR A 79 -29.89 -0.69 -3.51
C TYR A 79 -30.40 0.15 -4.67
N SER A 80 -30.78 -0.46 -5.80
CA SER A 80 -31.25 0.26 -6.99
C SER A 80 -32.55 1.03 -6.71
N VAL A 81 -33.50 0.40 -6.02
CA VAL A 81 -34.76 1.05 -5.62
C VAL A 81 -34.47 2.21 -4.67
N ALA A 82 -33.64 2.00 -3.64
CA ALA A 82 -33.26 3.05 -2.70
C ALA A 82 -32.56 4.22 -3.41
N MET A 83 -31.61 3.93 -4.31
CA MET A 83 -30.88 4.94 -5.09
C MET A 83 -31.79 5.74 -6.00
N PHE A 84 -32.77 5.09 -6.65
CA PHE A 84 -33.76 5.77 -7.48
C PHE A 84 -34.61 6.74 -6.65
N LEU A 85 -35.20 6.26 -5.56
CA LEU A 85 -36.06 7.06 -4.68
C LEU A 85 -35.29 8.23 -4.08
N VAL A 86 -34.12 7.97 -3.49
CA VAL A 86 -33.28 9.00 -2.87
C VAL A 86 -32.82 10.05 -3.88
N SER A 87 -32.37 9.62 -5.07
CA SER A 87 -31.88 10.57 -6.10
C SER A 87 -33.00 11.41 -6.68
N PHE A 88 -34.22 10.86 -6.80
CA PHE A 88 -35.38 11.58 -7.32
C PHE A 88 -35.99 12.54 -6.28
N LEU A 89 -36.16 12.09 -5.03
CA LEU A 89 -36.87 12.84 -4.00
C LEU A 89 -35.97 13.83 -3.23
N CYS A 90 -34.66 13.56 -3.13
CA CYS A 90 -33.77 14.32 -2.26
C CYS A 90 -32.67 15.03 -3.07
N HIS A 91 -32.89 16.30 -3.38
CA HIS A 91 -31.93 17.14 -4.12
C HIS A 91 -30.50 17.13 -3.53
N PRO A 92 -30.28 17.30 -2.20
CA PRO A 92 -28.93 17.30 -1.64
C PRO A 92 -28.25 15.93 -1.76
N LEU A 93 -29.00 14.83 -1.64
CA LEU A 93 -28.45 13.48 -1.74
C LEU A 93 -28.02 13.16 -3.17
N ARG A 94 -28.79 13.60 -4.18
CA ARG A 94 -28.37 13.55 -5.59
C ARG A 94 -27.02 14.25 -5.84
N CYS A 95 -26.78 15.39 -5.17
CA CYS A 95 -25.48 16.07 -5.21
C CYS A 95 -24.37 15.21 -4.57
N VAL A 96 -24.61 14.68 -3.35
CA VAL A 96 -23.65 13.82 -2.65
C VAL A 96 -23.28 12.60 -3.49
N LEU A 97 -24.28 11.91 -4.06
CA LEU A 97 -24.08 10.74 -4.93
C LEU A 97 -23.23 11.09 -6.14
N THR A 98 -23.51 12.19 -6.81
CA THR A 98 -22.72 12.66 -7.97
C THR A 98 -21.29 13.03 -7.58
N MET A 99 -21.11 13.57 -6.36
CA MET A 99 -19.80 13.91 -5.82
C MET A 99 -18.97 12.69 -5.37
N THR A 100 -19.58 11.52 -5.13
CA THR A 100 -18.81 10.32 -4.74
C THR A 100 -17.77 9.97 -5.78
N LEU A 101 -18.10 10.07 -7.08
CA LEU A 101 -17.20 9.75 -8.19
C LEU A 101 -15.91 10.59 -8.18
N PRO A 102 -15.95 11.94 -8.17
CA PRO A 102 -14.73 12.72 -8.02
C PRO A 102 -14.10 12.56 -6.63
N THR A 103 -14.85 12.25 -5.57
CA THR A 103 -14.24 11.95 -4.25
C THR A 103 -13.35 10.71 -4.30
N VAL A 104 -13.65 9.70 -5.12
CA VAL A 104 -12.74 8.56 -5.37
C VAL A 104 -11.39 9.06 -5.90
N CYS A 105 -11.40 10.08 -6.75
CA CYS A 105 -10.17 10.64 -7.32
C CYS A 105 -9.41 11.59 -6.38
N THR A 106 -9.66 11.54 -5.07
CA THR A 106 -8.96 12.37 -4.07
C THR A 106 -8.05 11.53 -3.17
N LYS A 107 -7.48 12.16 -2.13
CA LYS A 107 -6.76 11.46 -1.05
C LYS A 107 -7.49 10.23 -0.50
N GLU A 108 -8.82 10.21 -0.47
CA GLU A 108 -9.58 9.08 0.06
C GLU A 108 -9.47 7.83 -0.85
N GLY A 109 -9.56 7.96 -2.16
CA GLY A 109 -9.33 6.82 -3.05
C GLY A 109 -7.86 6.39 -3.11
N ARG A 110 -6.90 7.30 -2.89
CA ARG A 110 -5.50 6.88 -2.72
C ARG A 110 -5.29 6.01 -1.48
N LYS A 111 -5.94 6.33 -0.35
CA LYS A 111 -5.91 5.47 0.84
C LYS A 111 -6.44 4.07 0.53
N LEU A 112 -7.49 3.96 -0.29
CA LEU A 112 -7.96 2.66 -0.77
C LEU A 112 -6.90 1.93 -1.60
N LEU A 113 -6.29 2.58 -2.59
CA LEU A 113 -5.27 1.95 -3.44
C LEU A 113 -4.07 1.46 -2.62
N ILE A 114 -3.62 2.25 -1.64
CA ILE A 114 -2.55 1.88 -0.71
C ILE A 114 -3.01 0.69 0.15
N SER A 115 -4.22 0.75 0.71
CA SER A 115 -4.77 -0.35 1.52
C SER A 115 -4.94 -1.64 0.72
N ALA A 116 -5.35 -1.56 -0.54
CA ALA A 116 -5.46 -2.70 -1.44
C ALA A 116 -4.06 -3.28 -1.77
N SER A 117 -3.07 -2.41 -1.94
CA SER A 117 -1.67 -2.83 -2.15
C SER A 117 -1.12 -3.56 -0.92
N VAL A 118 -1.37 -3.05 0.29
CA VAL A 118 -1.02 -3.73 1.55
C VAL A 118 -1.77 -5.05 1.69
N MET A 119 -3.05 -5.10 1.33
CA MET A 119 -3.84 -6.33 1.35
C MET A 119 -3.25 -7.39 0.41
N ILE A 120 -2.86 -7.01 -0.81
CA ILE A 120 -2.20 -7.91 -1.76
C ILE A 120 -0.86 -8.40 -1.20
N LEU A 121 -0.08 -7.51 -0.58
CA LEU A 121 1.18 -7.83 0.09
C LEU A 121 0.97 -8.90 1.17
N VAL A 122 0.04 -8.66 2.09
CA VAL A 122 -0.25 -9.55 3.22
C VAL A 122 -0.79 -10.90 2.76
N LEU A 123 -1.61 -10.93 1.71
CA LEU A 123 -2.30 -12.15 1.30
C LEU A 123 -1.52 -13.01 0.28
N ASN A 124 -0.55 -12.44 -0.42
CA ASN A 124 0.18 -13.16 -1.47
C ASN A 124 1.69 -13.20 -1.20
N VAL A 125 2.28 -12.10 -0.75
CA VAL A 125 3.73 -11.99 -0.58
C VAL A 125 4.16 -12.60 0.75
N ILE A 126 3.50 -12.25 1.87
CA ILE A 126 3.84 -12.79 3.19
C ILE A 126 3.72 -14.33 3.24
N PRO A 127 2.66 -14.96 2.69
CA PRO A 127 2.61 -16.42 2.60
C PRO A 127 3.70 -17.03 1.73
N ASN A 128 4.11 -16.34 0.65
CA ASN A 128 5.19 -16.82 -0.21
C ASN A 128 6.54 -16.78 0.52
N ILE A 129 6.82 -15.67 1.22
CA ILE A 129 8.00 -15.53 2.10
C ILE A 129 7.99 -16.63 3.14
N SER A 130 6.84 -16.90 3.77
CA SER A 130 6.71 -17.95 4.79
C SER A 130 7.06 -19.34 4.25
N VAL A 131 6.68 -19.66 3.01
CA VAL A 131 7.06 -20.92 2.35
C VAL A 131 8.56 -20.97 2.08
N ASN A 132 9.13 -19.89 1.57
CA ASN A 132 10.56 -19.80 1.26
C ASN A 132 11.42 -19.88 2.53
N VAL A 133 11.03 -19.17 3.60
CA VAL A 133 11.65 -19.25 4.93
C VAL A 133 11.47 -20.64 5.54
N GLY A 134 10.31 -21.29 5.36
CA GLY A 134 10.10 -22.67 5.77
C GLY A 134 11.03 -23.65 5.04
N ALA A 135 11.35 -23.39 3.77
CA ALA A 135 12.36 -24.16 3.04
C ALA A 135 13.77 -23.95 3.65
N VAL A 136 14.17 -22.70 3.94
CA VAL A 136 15.43 -22.40 4.65
C VAL A 136 15.49 -23.12 6.00
N ALA A 137 14.42 -23.08 6.79
CA ALA A 137 14.36 -23.72 8.09
C ALA A 137 14.52 -25.25 7.99
N ARG A 138 13.93 -25.88 6.98
CA ARG A 138 14.13 -27.33 6.71
C ARG A 138 15.55 -27.65 6.27
N ILE A 139 16.17 -26.80 5.45
CA ILE A 139 17.58 -26.93 5.07
C ILE A 139 18.48 -26.83 6.31
N LEU A 140 18.26 -25.81 7.15
CA LEU A 140 18.99 -25.63 8.41
C LEU A 140 18.79 -26.85 9.33
N LYS A 141 17.58 -27.41 9.40
CA LYS A 141 17.30 -28.64 10.14
C LYS A 141 18.14 -29.81 9.64
N CYS A 142 18.13 -30.09 8.35
CA CYS A 142 18.89 -31.20 7.78
C CYS A 142 20.39 -31.01 7.96
N THR A 143 20.88 -29.77 7.82
CA THR A 143 22.29 -29.42 8.05
C THR A 143 22.67 -29.63 9.52
N ALA A 144 21.84 -29.16 10.45
CA ALA A 144 22.05 -29.32 11.89
C ALA A 144 21.94 -30.79 12.33
N GLU A 145 20.99 -31.56 11.79
CA GLU A 145 20.86 -33.01 12.04
C GLU A 145 22.06 -33.77 11.49
N GLY A 146 22.55 -33.43 10.29
CA GLY A 146 23.76 -34.02 9.72
C GLY A 146 25.02 -33.67 10.50
N PHE A 147 25.18 -32.41 10.91
CA PHE A 147 26.26 -31.96 11.78
C PHE A 147 26.20 -32.63 13.16
N THR A 148 25.01 -32.75 13.75
CA THR A 148 24.81 -33.42 15.04
C THR A 148 25.08 -34.92 14.93
N LYS A 149 24.59 -35.59 13.88
CA LYS A 149 24.92 -37.00 13.60
C LYS A 149 26.42 -37.19 13.43
N THR A 150 27.09 -36.26 12.76
CA THR A 150 28.56 -36.29 12.59
C THR A 150 29.27 -36.11 13.93
N LEU A 151 28.95 -35.06 14.70
CA LEU A 151 29.54 -34.84 16.03
C LEU A 151 29.26 -36.01 16.99
N LEU A 152 28.08 -36.60 16.91
CA LEU A 152 27.70 -37.78 17.71
C LEU A 152 28.38 -39.06 17.23
N ASN A 153 28.60 -39.21 15.93
CA ASN A 153 29.39 -40.34 15.41
C ASN A 153 30.88 -40.19 15.75
N ILE A 154 31.32 -38.98 16.12
CA ILE A 154 32.66 -38.72 16.67
C ILE A 154 32.70 -38.99 18.17
N SER A 155 31.58 -38.89 18.91
CA SER A 155 31.59 -39.06 20.37
C SER A 155 31.95 -40.48 20.79
N GLU A 156 31.56 -41.50 20.04
CA GLU A 156 31.89 -42.90 20.31
C GLU A 156 33.40 -43.21 20.11
N PRO A 157 34.01 -42.94 18.94
CA PRO A 157 35.45 -43.08 18.77
C PRO A 157 36.26 -42.12 19.65
N PHE A 158 35.76 -40.93 19.97
CA PHE A 158 36.41 -40.03 20.93
C PHE A 158 36.39 -40.59 22.36
N ASN A 159 35.28 -41.20 22.78
CA ASN A 159 35.19 -41.88 24.07
C ASN A 159 36.07 -43.14 24.13
N ILE A 160 36.26 -43.84 23.01
CA ILE A 160 37.22 -44.96 22.90
C ILE A 160 38.65 -44.44 23.04
N VAL A 161 39.04 -43.44 22.25
CA VAL A 161 40.36 -42.80 22.34
C VAL A 161 40.65 -42.24 23.72
N LYS A 162 39.67 -41.60 24.36
CA LYS A 162 39.80 -41.10 25.73
C LYS A 162 40.06 -42.25 26.71
N ARG A 163 39.33 -43.36 26.59
CA ARG A 163 39.53 -44.55 27.42
C ARG A 163 40.90 -45.18 27.21
N ASP A 164 41.30 -45.37 25.96
CA ASP A 164 42.63 -45.92 25.62
C ASP A 164 43.76 -45.02 26.17
N LEU A 165 43.60 -43.70 26.07
CA LEU A 165 44.54 -42.73 26.63
C LEU A 165 44.61 -42.79 28.16
N VAL A 166 43.46 -42.86 28.83
CA VAL A 166 43.37 -42.97 30.29
C VAL A 166 43.97 -44.31 30.74
N GLU A 167 43.70 -45.40 30.04
CA GLU A 167 44.24 -46.73 30.33
C GLU A 167 45.75 -46.78 30.16
N GLU A 168 46.29 -46.25 29.06
CA GLU A 168 47.73 -46.20 28.83
C GLU A 168 48.44 -45.25 29.82
N ALA A 169 47.83 -44.12 30.17
CA ALA A 169 48.36 -43.22 31.21
C ALA A 169 48.39 -43.89 32.60
N ILE A 170 47.38 -44.71 32.93
CA ILE A 170 47.34 -45.50 34.17
C ILE A 170 48.41 -46.60 34.14
N ARG A 171 48.69 -47.23 32.98
CA ARG A 171 49.75 -48.24 32.84
C ARG A 171 51.15 -47.65 33.09
N VAL A 172 51.42 -46.44 32.60
CA VAL A 172 52.73 -45.77 32.75
C VAL A 172 52.96 -45.21 34.17
N LYS A 173 51.91 -44.79 34.88
CA LYS A 173 52.00 -44.15 36.22
C LYS A 173 51.43 -44.99 37.38
N ARG A 174 51.61 -46.31 37.32
CA ARG A 174 50.99 -47.28 38.25
C ARG A 174 51.26 -47.04 39.74
N GLU A 175 52.34 -46.32 40.06
CA GLU A 175 52.86 -46.10 41.42
C GLU A 175 52.20 -44.89 42.14
N ASP A 176 51.63 -43.95 41.39
CA ASP A 176 51.00 -42.74 41.93
C ASP A 176 49.47 -42.90 42.06
N LEU A 177 49.02 -43.44 43.20
CA LEU A 177 47.60 -43.76 43.46
C LEU A 177 46.66 -42.55 43.29
N SER A 178 47.14 -41.34 43.58
CA SER A 178 46.39 -40.07 43.46
C SER A 178 46.15 -39.66 42.00
N ILE A 179 47.05 -40.01 41.08
CA ILE A 179 46.92 -39.69 39.66
C ILE A 179 45.96 -40.68 38.99
N VAL A 180 46.07 -41.96 39.34
CA VAL A 180 45.17 -43.02 38.85
C VAL A 180 43.71 -42.74 39.26
N THR A 181 43.48 -42.28 40.48
CA THR A 181 42.13 -41.92 40.96
C THR A 181 41.58 -40.66 40.28
N ASN A 182 42.41 -39.63 40.06
CA ASN A 182 42.01 -38.44 39.29
C ASN A 182 41.72 -38.75 37.80
N LEU A 183 42.48 -39.66 37.18
CA LEU A 183 42.24 -40.07 35.80
C LEU A 183 40.96 -40.90 35.65
N ARG A 184 40.68 -41.81 36.60
CA ARG A 184 39.42 -42.57 36.62
C ARG A 184 38.20 -41.69 36.86
N THR A 185 38.32 -40.68 37.72
CA THR A 185 37.23 -39.71 37.93
C THR A 185 37.03 -38.84 36.69
N LEU A 186 38.10 -38.40 36.02
CA LEU A 186 38.02 -37.67 34.76
C LEU A 186 37.31 -38.46 33.64
N ASP A 187 37.59 -39.77 33.52
CA ASP A 187 36.91 -40.65 32.55
C ASP A 187 35.40 -40.72 32.81
N HIS A 188 35.01 -40.80 34.08
CA HIS A 188 33.62 -40.90 34.51
C HIS A 188 32.82 -39.59 34.32
N PHE A 189 33.43 -38.43 34.60
CA PHE A 189 32.73 -37.13 34.55
C PHE A 189 32.61 -36.51 33.15
N THR A 190 33.46 -36.91 32.20
CA THR A 190 33.55 -36.28 30.87
C THR A 190 32.70 -36.99 29.80
N HIS A 191 31.53 -37.52 30.16
CA HIS A 191 30.61 -38.10 29.18
C HIS A 191 29.90 -36.98 28.39
N VAL A 192 30.30 -36.76 27.14
CA VAL A 192 29.74 -35.70 26.29
C VAL A 192 28.35 -36.11 25.76
N ASN A 193 27.28 -35.69 26.43
CA ASN A 193 25.90 -35.96 26.02
C ASN A 193 25.31 -34.80 25.19
N VAL A 194 25.15 -35.01 23.88
CA VAL A 194 24.64 -33.99 22.94
C VAL A 194 23.12 -34.09 22.69
N SER A 195 22.42 -35.01 23.38
CA SER A 195 20.97 -35.22 23.21
C SER A 195 20.12 -33.99 23.57
N GLY A 196 20.56 -33.21 24.57
CA GLY A 196 19.91 -31.95 24.97
C GLY A 196 19.97 -30.89 23.87
N VAL A 197 21.11 -30.79 23.16
CA VAL A 197 21.28 -29.87 22.03
C VAL A 197 20.40 -30.30 20.85
N LYS A 198 20.39 -31.59 20.51
CA LYS A 198 19.49 -32.17 19.49
C LYS A 198 18.03 -31.86 19.78
N SER A 199 17.57 -32.06 21.02
CA SER A 199 16.19 -31.80 21.43
C SER A 199 15.80 -30.33 21.31
N ARG A 200 16.68 -29.41 21.75
CA ARG A 200 16.44 -27.96 21.66
C ARG A 200 16.32 -27.48 20.21
N PHE A 201 17.22 -27.92 19.32
CA PHE A 201 17.17 -27.55 17.91
C PHE A 201 15.90 -28.06 17.21
N THR A 202 15.53 -29.33 17.40
CA THR A 202 14.31 -29.89 16.80
C THR A 202 13.05 -29.17 17.31
N LYS A 203 13.01 -28.83 18.61
CA LYS A 203 11.89 -28.10 19.21
C LYS A 203 11.75 -26.67 18.65
N MET A 204 12.85 -25.92 18.57
CA MET A 204 12.82 -24.56 18.01
C MET A 204 12.36 -24.54 16.54
N ILE A 205 12.88 -25.47 15.72
CA ILE A 205 12.55 -25.55 14.30
C ILE A 205 11.08 -25.95 14.09
N GLY A 206 10.59 -26.94 14.85
CA GLY A 206 9.18 -27.34 14.79
C GLY A 206 8.22 -26.21 15.21
N GLN A 207 8.60 -25.42 16.22
CA GLN A 207 7.80 -24.27 16.66
C GLN A 207 7.71 -23.18 15.58
N ILE A 208 8.80 -22.93 14.84
CA ILE A 208 8.81 -21.97 13.73
C ILE A 208 7.83 -22.42 12.63
N GLU A 209 7.93 -23.68 12.16
CA GLU A 209 7.07 -24.20 11.08
C GLU A 209 5.57 -24.19 11.45
N MET A 210 5.24 -24.56 12.69
CA MET A 210 3.86 -24.53 13.21
C MET A 210 3.29 -23.12 13.26
N ASN A 211 4.05 -22.13 13.76
CA ASN A 211 3.59 -20.75 13.84
C ASN A 211 3.33 -20.14 12.45
N PHE A 212 4.24 -20.39 11.50
CA PHE A 212 4.10 -19.90 10.12
C PHE A 212 2.91 -20.56 9.38
N SER A 213 2.72 -21.86 9.55
CA SER A 213 1.58 -22.57 8.93
C SER A 213 0.24 -22.11 9.49
N HIS A 214 0.15 -21.89 10.80
CA HIS A 214 -1.05 -21.36 11.45
C HIS A 214 -1.38 -19.94 10.93
N ALA A 215 -0.41 -19.03 10.93
CA ALA A 215 -0.60 -17.67 10.40
C ALA A 215 -1.07 -17.67 8.93
N ARG A 216 -0.52 -18.57 8.10
CA ARG A 216 -0.92 -18.72 6.69
C ARG A 216 -2.36 -19.19 6.54
N ASN A 217 -2.81 -20.16 7.34
CA ASN A 217 -4.16 -20.69 7.24
C ASN A 217 -5.19 -19.63 7.65
N LEU A 218 -4.92 -18.90 8.74
CA LEU A 218 -5.76 -17.76 9.14
C LEU A 218 -5.86 -16.72 8.02
N LEU A 219 -4.73 -16.33 7.41
CA LEU A 219 -4.75 -15.37 6.30
C LEU A 219 -5.57 -15.84 5.10
N ARG A 220 -5.56 -17.15 4.81
CA ARG A 220 -6.33 -17.73 3.70
C ARG A 220 -7.83 -17.74 3.98
N GLU A 221 -8.22 -18.06 5.21
CA GLU A 221 -9.62 -18.09 5.64
C GLU A 221 -10.23 -16.68 5.70
N TYR A 222 -9.49 -15.71 6.26
CA TYR A 222 -9.98 -14.34 6.41
C TYR A 222 -9.85 -13.46 5.16
N LYS A 223 -9.17 -13.92 4.10
CA LYS A 223 -8.95 -13.17 2.85
C LYS A 223 -10.24 -12.56 2.27
N LEU A 224 -11.29 -13.37 2.16
CA LEU A 224 -12.57 -12.94 1.58
C LEU A 224 -13.31 -11.99 2.51
N LEU A 225 -13.35 -12.30 3.81
CA LEU A 225 -14.04 -11.48 4.80
C LEU A 225 -13.40 -10.10 4.94
N SER A 226 -12.07 -10.04 5.00
CA SER A 226 -11.33 -8.78 5.11
C SER A 226 -11.56 -7.89 3.89
N ASN A 227 -11.57 -8.46 2.67
CA ASN A 227 -11.88 -7.71 1.45
C ASN A 227 -13.31 -7.14 1.47
N ARG A 228 -14.29 -7.90 1.97
CA ARG A 228 -15.69 -7.45 2.12
C ARG A 228 -15.84 -6.30 3.11
N ILE A 229 -15.19 -6.43 4.27
CA ILE A 229 -15.21 -5.39 5.30
C ILE A 229 -14.55 -4.12 4.78
N LEU A 230 -13.38 -4.24 4.14
CA LEU A 230 -12.65 -3.10 3.58
C LEU A 230 -13.46 -2.37 2.50
N ALA A 231 -14.09 -3.13 1.61
CA ALA A 231 -14.99 -2.64 0.58
C ALA A 231 -16.15 -1.82 1.17
N ALA A 232 -16.84 -2.36 2.18
CA ALA A 232 -17.96 -1.68 2.84
C ALA A 232 -17.52 -0.39 3.55
N ILE A 233 -16.43 -0.45 4.32
CA ILE A 233 -15.85 0.72 5.01
C ILE A 233 -15.50 1.81 3.99
N PHE A 234 -14.90 1.45 2.86
CA PHE A 234 -14.51 2.42 1.84
C PHE A 234 -15.71 3.12 1.22
N VAL A 235 -16.75 2.38 0.83
CA VAL A 235 -17.99 2.98 0.28
C VAL A 235 -18.61 3.94 1.30
N ALA A 236 -18.69 3.54 2.58
CA ALA A 236 -19.21 4.39 3.65
C ALA A 236 -18.37 5.66 3.82
N LEU A 237 -17.03 5.56 3.81
CA LEU A 237 -16.13 6.70 3.93
C LEU A 237 -16.26 7.68 2.76
N LEU A 238 -16.42 7.19 1.52
CA LEU A 238 -16.61 8.04 0.34
C LEU A 238 -17.91 8.85 0.43
N VAL A 239 -19.02 8.20 0.81
CA VAL A 239 -20.31 8.86 0.98
C VAL A 239 -20.24 9.87 2.12
N ALA A 240 -19.64 9.48 3.25
CA ALA A 240 -19.48 10.37 4.41
C ALA A 240 -18.59 11.58 4.11
N GLU A 241 -17.47 11.42 3.39
CA GLU A 241 -16.60 12.54 2.97
C GLU A 241 -17.34 13.46 1.99
N SER A 242 -18.12 12.90 1.06
CA SER A 242 -18.90 13.67 0.09
C SER A 242 -20.00 14.48 0.79
N ALA A 243 -20.70 13.88 1.76
CA ALA A 243 -21.68 14.57 2.59
C ALA A 243 -21.04 15.64 3.50
N ARG A 244 -19.89 15.35 4.12
CA ARG A 244 -19.14 16.33 4.93
C ARG A 244 -18.66 17.52 4.11
N TYR A 245 -18.18 17.28 2.88
CA TYR A 245 -17.82 18.36 1.95
C TYR A 245 -19.04 19.22 1.63
N LEU A 246 -20.17 18.59 1.25
CA LEU A 246 -21.38 19.33 0.91
C LEU A 246 -21.89 20.16 2.10
N LYS A 247 -21.91 19.58 3.31
CA LYS A 247 -22.26 20.31 4.54
C LYS A 247 -21.38 21.54 4.71
N SER A 248 -20.06 21.38 4.63
CA SER A 248 -19.10 22.49 4.79
C SER A 248 -19.26 23.56 3.70
N TYR A 249 -19.59 23.13 2.47
CA TYR A 249 -19.85 24.01 1.33
C TYR A 249 -21.11 24.88 1.54
N LEU A 250 -22.15 24.30 2.14
CA LEU A 250 -23.41 25.00 2.40
C LEU A 250 -23.35 25.88 3.67
N THR A 251 -22.56 25.50 4.69
CA THR A 251 -22.50 26.25 5.95
C THR A 251 -21.55 27.44 5.90
N SER A 252 -20.43 27.36 5.19
CA SER A 252 -19.41 28.42 5.21
C SER A 252 -19.20 29.04 3.84
N VAL A 253 -19.43 30.36 3.76
CA VAL A 253 -19.15 31.14 2.55
C VAL A 253 -17.65 31.31 2.27
N GLN A 254 -16.79 31.02 3.25
CA GLN A 254 -15.32 31.15 3.15
C GLN A 254 -14.64 29.85 2.68
N PHE A 255 -15.33 28.71 2.78
CA PHE A 255 -14.78 27.39 2.49
C PHE A 255 -14.32 27.27 1.03
N ASP A 256 -13.11 26.75 0.76
CA ASP A 256 -12.61 26.45 -0.59
C ASP A 256 -12.55 27.63 -1.60
N ASN A 257 -12.33 28.86 -1.11
CA ASN A 257 -12.24 30.08 -1.93
C ASN A 257 -10.82 30.43 -2.43
N GLY A 258 -9.79 29.67 -2.04
CA GLY A 258 -8.38 30.04 -2.21
C GLY A 258 -7.95 30.29 -3.67
N VAL A 259 -8.32 29.41 -4.60
CA VAL A 259 -7.91 29.52 -6.01
C VAL A 259 -8.63 30.66 -6.72
N THR A 260 -9.94 30.79 -6.53
CA THR A 260 -10.75 31.86 -7.14
C THR A 260 -10.37 33.25 -6.66
N SER A 261 -9.95 33.39 -5.39
CA SER A 261 -9.48 34.66 -4.85
C SER A 261 -8.24 35.19 -5.57
N LYS A 262 -7.29 34.31 -5.92
CA LYS A 262 -6.04 34.66 -6.58
C LYS A 262 -6.23 34.99 -8.06
N GLU A 263 -7.07 34.21 -8.76
CA GLU A 263 -7.40 34.48 -10.17
C GLU A 263 -8.16 35.80 -10.36
N LEU A 264 -9.08 36.13 -9.45
CA LEU A 264 -9.81 37.41 -9.48
C LEU A 264 -8.91 38.61 -9.17
N LEU A 265 -7.95 38.45 -8.26
CA LEU A 265 -6.98 39.50 -7.95
C LEU A 265 -6.02 39.75 -9.13
N GLN A 266 -5.60 38.68 -9.82
CA GLN A 266 -4.67 38.77 -10.95
C GLN A 266 -5.31 39.34 -12.21
N LYS A 267 -6.61 39.13 -12.43
CA LYS A 267 -7.35 39.69 -13.57
C LYS A 267 -7.73 41.17 -13.43
N ASN A 268 -7.60 41.77 -12.25
CA ASN A 268 -7.95 43.17 -12.02
C ASN A 268 -6.80 44.00 -11.42
N PRO A 269 -5.77 44.41 -12.19
CA PRO A 269 -4.85 45.46 -11.76
C PRO A 269 -5.35 46.88 -12.11
N HIS A 270 -6.22 47.07 -13.11
CA HIS A 270 -6.52 48.41 -13.67
C HIS A 270 -7.95 48.63 -14.22
N ALA A 271 -8.98 47.95 -13.74
CA ALA A 271 -10.34 48.24 -14.16
C ALA A 271 -10.93 49.43 -13.36
N GLY A 272 -10.60 50.65 -13.78
CA GLY A 272 -11.36 51.84 -13.41
C GLY A 272 -12.81 51.74 -13.90
N ASN A 273 -13.75 51.92 -12.98
CA ASN A 273 -15.14 52.36 -13.22
C ASN A 273 -16.06 51.59 -14.18
N LYS A 274 -15.85 50.29 -14.42
CA LYS A 274 -16.90 49.47 -15.06
C LYS A 274 -17.32 48.33 -14.15
N GLN A 275 -18.61 48.31 -13.80
CA GLN A 275 -19.24 47.19 -13.09
C GLN A 275 -18.79 45.86 -13.71
N PRO A 276 -18.43 44.86 -12.90
CA PRO A 276 -17.96 43.60 -13.42
C PRO A 276 -19.13 42.93 -14.16
N ALA A 277 -19.05 42.93 -15.49
CA ALA A 277 -20.01 42.26 -16.33
C ALA A 277 -20.18 40.82 -15.83
N ARG A 278 -21.41 40.47 -15.48
CA ARG A 278 -21.88 39.20 -14.91
C ARG A 278 -21.64 37.98 -15.83
N ASN A 279 -20.88 38.15 -16.92
CA ASN A 279 -20.73 37.17 -17.98
C ASN A 279 -19.38 36.47 -17.92
N LYS A 280 -19.46 35.19 -17.53
CA LYS A 280 -18.57 34.10 -17.91
C LYS A 280 -17.10 34.32 -17.55
N ILE A 281 -16.81 34.23 -16.25
CA ILE A 281 -15.46 33.88 -15.78
C ILE A 281 -15.19 32.46 -16.29
N SER A 282 -14.57 32.36 -17.45
CA SER A 282 -14.10 31.10 -18.04
C SER A 282 -12.95 30.55 -17.19
N LEU A 283 -13.32 29.82 -16.13
CA LEU A 283 -12.46 28.92 -15.37
C LEU A 283 -12.11 27.70 -16.25
N THR A 284 -11.33 27.96 -17.30
CA THR A 284 -10.77 26.97 -18.22
C THR A 284 -9.24 26.94 -18.15
N SER A 285 -8.63 27.45 -17.08
CA SER A 285 -7.21 27.27 -16.90
C SER A 285 -6.94 25.86 -16.39
N CYS A 286 -6.51 24.99 -17.30
CA CYS A 286 -5.94 23.67 -16.99
C CYS A 286 -4.56 23.78 -16.28
N LYS A 287 -4.09 25.01 -16.03
CA LYS A 287 -2.78 25.25 -15.41
C LYS A 287 -2.84 24.94 -13.92
N ILE A 288 -1.94 24.08 -13.46
CA ILE A 288 -1.72 23.78 -12.06
C ILE A 288 -1.05 25.00 -11.41
N THR A 289 -1.61 25.47 -10.29
CA THR A 289 -1.06 26.59 -9.53
C THR A 289 0.15 26.14 -8.73
N SER A 290 1.14 27.01 -8.50
CA SER A 290 2.34 26.68 -7.68
C SER A 290 1.98 26.11 -6.29
N GLN A 291 0.94 26.63 -5.63
CA GLN A 291 0.44 26.10 -4.36
C GLN A 291 -0.22 24.71 -4.47
N GLU A 292 -0.88 24.40 -5.58
CA GLU A 292 -1.43 23.07 -5.83
C GLU A 292 -0.30 22.06 -6.15
N CYS A 293 0.78 22.55 -6.78
CA CYS A 293 1.98 21.78 -7.07
C CYS A 293 2.69 21.32 -5.78
N THR A 294 2.86 22.19 -4.78
CA THR A 294 3.49 21.80 -3.51
C THR A 294 2.68 20.73 -2.77
N SER A 295 1.35 20.85 -2.74
CA SER A 295 0.47 19.82 -2.15
C SER A 295 0.52 18.49 -2.93
N CYS A 296 0.68 18.56 -4.26
CA CYS A 296 0.86 17.39 -5.12
C CYS A 296 2.21 16.70 -4.81
N LEU A 297 3.30 17.47 -4.70
CA LEU A 297 4.63 16.94 -4.38
C LEU A 297 4.66 16.24 -3.01
N VAL A 298 4.07 16.84 -1.97
CA VAL A 298 3.97 16.18 -0.65
C VAL A 298 3.21 14.85 -0.76
N SER A 299 2.09 14.85 -1.48
CA SER A 299 1.30 13.63 -1.69
C SER A 299 2.07 12.58 -2.48
N LEU A 300 2.85 13.01 -3.47
CA LEU A 300 3.71 12.16 -4.29
C LEU A 300 4.79 11.49 -3.43
N VAL A 301 5.49 12.26 -2.60
CA VAL A 301 6.50 11.75 -1.67
C VAL A 301 5.90 10.70 -0.74
N VAL A 302 4.75 10.98 -0.11
CA VAL A 302 4.09 10.01 0.78
C VAL A 302 3.76 8.71 0.03
N VAL A 303 3.20 8.80 -1.17
CA VAL A 303 2.88 7.63 -1.99
C VAL A 303 4.14 6.84 -2.37
N THR A 304 5.23 7.53 -2.74
CA THR A 304 6.51 6.89 -3.06
C THR A 304 7.08 6.14 -1.86
N LEU A 305 7.01 6.70 -0.65
CA LEU A 305 7.51 6.05 0.57
C LEU A 305 6.77 4.74 0.87
N TYR A 306 5.44 4.71 0.73
CA TYR A 306 4.68 3.48 0.87
C TYR A 306 5.09 2.43 -0.16
N PHE A 307 5.29 2.83 -1.41
CA PHE A 307 5.70 1.90 -2.45
C PHE A 307 7.14 1.41 -2.31
N ILE A 308 8.05 2.24 -1.80
CA ILE A 308 9.40 1.82 -1.43
C ILE A 308 9.31 0.74 -0.33
N ALA A 309 8.54 0.97 0.73
CA ALA A 309 8.37 -0.02 1.80
C ALA A 309 7.82 -1.36 1.29
N ILE A 310 6.81 -1.32 0.43
CA ILE A 310 6.24 -2.52 -0.20
C ILE A 310 7.28 -3.20 -1.11
N THR A 311 8.03 -2.44 -1.90
CA THR A 311 9.09 -2.95 -2.78
C THR A 311 10.16 -3.66 -1.97
N LEU A 312 10.60 -3.08 -0.84
CA LEU A 312 11.59 -3.69 0.04
C LEU A 312 11.13 -5.08 0.54
N ILE A 313 9.86 -5.22 0.87
CA ILE A 313 9.28 -6.51 1.32
C ILE A 313 9.25 -7.53 0.17
N VAL A 314 8.91 -7.10 -1.05
CA VAL A 314 8.94 -7.98 -2.24
C VAL A 314 10.37 -8.38 -2.61
N VAL A 315 11.32 -7.44 -2.54
CA VAL A 315 12.75 -7.70 -2.76
C VAL A 315 13.28 -8.68 -1.72
N LEU A 316 12.85 -8.56 -0.46
CA LEU A 316 13.20 -9.53 0.58
C LEU A 316 12.79 -10.95 0.21
N ASP A 317 11.58 -11.16 -0.32
CA ASP A 317 11.15 -12.49 -0.81
C ASP A 317 12.05 -13.02 -1.93
N HIS A 318 12.41 -12.15 -2.87
CA HIS A 318 13.31 -12.49 -3.97
C HIS A 318 14.71 -12.85 -3.46
N VAL A 319 15.23 -12.10 -2.48
CA VAL A 319 16.51 -12.40 -1.82
C VAL A 319 16.46 -13.75 -1.11
N VAL A 320 15.40 -14.03 -0.32
CA VAL A 320 15.25 -15.32 0.37
C VAL A 320 15.17 -16.47 -0.65
N TYR A 321 14.43 -16.29 -1.75
CA TYR A 321 14.35 -17.28 -2.83
C TYR A 321 15.74 -17.59 -3.44
N HIS A 322 16.53 -16.56 -3.76
CA HIS A 322 17.88 -16.74 -4.31
C HIS A 322 18.86 -17.33 -3.31
N ILE A 323 18.79 -16.95 -2.03
CA ILE A 323 19.58 -17.57 -0.97
C ILE A 323 19.34 -19.08 -0.94
N VAL A 324 18.07 -19.50 -0.99
CA VAL A 324 17.73 -20.94 -1.03
C VAL A 324 18.30 -21.60 -2.29
N GLN A 325 18.16 -20.97 -3.46
CA GLN A 325 18.71 -21.52 -4.70
C GLN A 325 20.23 -21.64 -4.70
N MET A 326 20.95 -20.75 -4.03
CA MET A 326 22.42 -20.78 -3.93
C MET A 326 22.90 -21.82 -2.90
N ILE A 327 22.18 -21.96 -1.77
CA ILE A 327 22.54 -22.89 -0.70
C ILE A 327 22.32 -24.36 -1.10
N VAL A 328 21.28 -24.65 -1.90
CA VAL A 328 20.94 -26.03 -2.27
C VAL A 328 22.06 -26.75 -3.04
N PRO A 329 22.66 -26.18 -4.11
CA PRO A 329 23.80 -26.80 -4.80
C PRO A 329 25.03 -26.91 -3.90
N TRP A 330 25.34 -25.87 -3.12
CA TRP A 330 26.49 -25.88 -2.21
C TRP A 330 26.41 -26.96 -1.13
N LEU A 331 25.21 -27.27 -0.62
CA LEU A 331 24.99 -28.38 0.30
C LEU A 331 25.14 -29.76 -0.37
N LEU A 332 24.82 -29.86 -1.67
CA LEU A 332 24.97 -31.10 -2.42
C LEU A 332 26.42 -31.36 -2.82
N ASP A 333 27.20 -30.29 -3.04
CA ASP A 333 28.62 -30.34 -3.43
C ASP A 333 29.58 -30.27 -2.24
N PHE A 334 29.09 -30.28 -1.00
CA PHE A 334 29.95 -30.18 0.18
C PHE A 334 30.88 -31.40 0.25
N PRO A 335 32.20 -31.23 0.04
CA PRO A 335 33.11 -32.36 0.07
C PRO A 335 33.11 -32.98 1.48
N PRO A 336 33.34 -34.29 1.63
CA PRO A 336 33.48 -34.90 2.93
C PRO A 336 34.66 -34.23 3.66
N THR A 337 34.38 -33.29 4.54
CA THR A 337 35.41 -32.55 5.27
C THR A 337 36.02 -33.49 6.30
N SER A 338 37.26 -33.90 6.09
CA SER A 338 38.04 -34.61 7.10
C SER A 338 38.30 -33.68 8.28
N ALA A 339 37.68 -33.97 9.43
CA ALA A 339 38.02 -33.31 10.67
C ALA A 339 39.23 -34.02 11.29
N ILE A 340 40.34 -33.31 11.45
CA ILE A 340 41.55 -33.81 12.13
C ILE A 340 41.52 -33.24 13.55
N ILE A 341 41.21 -34.07 14.55
CA ILE A 341 41.34 -33.69 15.96
C ILE A 341 42.73 -34.08 16.41
N SER A 342 43.59 -33.10 16.68
CA SER A 342 44.90 -33.27 17.28
C SER A 342 44.81 -32.99 18.79
N VAL A 343 44.80 -34.03 19.61
CA VAL A 343 44.87 -33.87 21.08
C VAL A 343 46.33 -33.92 21.48
N ASN A 344 46.84 -32.84 22.09
CA ASN A 344 48.20 -32.75 22.59
C ASN A 344 48.17 -32.62 24.12
N TYR A 345 48.53 -33.70 24.83
CA TYR A 345 48.50 -33.72 26.28
C TYR A 345 49.90 -33.46 26.84
N LYS A 346 50.03 -32.44 27.69
CA LYS A 346 51.31 -32.07 28.32
C LYS A 346 51.21 -32.31 29.82
N VAL A 347 51.67 -33.47 30.27
CA VAL A 347 51.75 -33.79 31.71
C VAL A 347 52.98 -33.11 32.28
N ARG A 348 52.80 -32.18 33.24
CA ARG A 348 53.92 -31.46 33.87
C ARG A 348 54.26 -32.08 35.22
N GLN A 349 55.01 -33.19 35.22
CA GLN A 349 55.99 -33.48 36.31
C GLN A 349 56.95 -34.63 35.97
N HIS A 350 58.23 -34.38 36.29
CA HIS A 350 59.47 -35.16 36.19
C HIS A 350 59.87 -35.86 34.88
N THR A 351 58.96 -36.14 33.94
CA THR A 351 59.30 -36.47 32.55
C THR A 351 58.31 -35.81 31.59
N ASN A 352 58.83 -35.02 30.65
CA ASN A 352 58.02 -34.33 29.63
C ASN A 352 57.60 -35.33 28.55
N VAL A 353 56.56 -36.13 28.80
CA VAL A 353 55.95 -36.94 27.76
C VAL A 353 54.82 -36.12 27.10
N SER A 354 54.98 -35.84 25.82
CA SER A 354 53.92 -35.26 24.97
C SER A 354 53.37 -36.34 24.06
N LEU A 355 52.12 -36.74 24.26
CA LEU A 355 51.42 -37.65 23.37
C LEU A 355 50.55 -36.84 22.41
N SER A 356 50.78 -37.00 21.11
CA SER A 356 49.98 -36.40 20.04
C SER A 356 49.24 -37.50 19.29
N LEU A 357 47.91 -37.52 19.37
CA LEU A 357 47.07 -38.43 18.59
C LEU A 357 46.33 -37.63 17.52
N GLN A 358 46.42 -38.09 16.26
CA GLN A 358 45.66 -37.56 15.13
C GLN A 358 44.62 -38.59 14.68
N LEU A 359 43.35 -38.18 14.68
CA LEU A 359 42.24 -39.01 14.24
C LEU A 359 41.61 -38.39 12.99
N GLN A 360 41.53 -39.15 11.90
CA GLN A 360 40.92 -38.74 10.64
C GLN A 360 39.55 -39.42 10.47
N PHE A 361 38.52 -38.63 10.15
CA PHE A 361 37.17 -39.12 9.92
C PHE A 361 36.70 -38.77 8.51
N LEU A 362 36.04 -39.72 7.84
CA LEU A 362 35.32 -39.48 6.58
C LEU A 362 33.83 -39.23 6.89
N LEU A 363 33.31 -38.07 6.50
CA LEU A 363 31.88 -37.77 6.63
C LEU A 363 31.09 -38.37 5.45
N PRO A 364 29.93 -39.01 5.68
CA PRO A 364 29.05 -39.41 4.58
C PRO A 364 28.35 -38.20 3.93
N PRO A 365 27.97 -38.28 2.64
CA PRO A 365 27.30 -37.20 1.94
C PRO A 365 25.93 -36.90 2.58
N PHE A 366 25.63 -35.60 2.73
CA PHE A 366 24.37 -35.12 3.29
C PHE A 366 23.18 -35.59 2.43
N LEU A 367 22.13 -36.07 3.09
CA LEU A 367 20.92 -36.66 2.49
C LEU A 367 20.25 -35.70 1.47
N ARG A 368 19.69 -36.23 0.37
CA ARG A 368 18.93 -35.44 -0.64
C ARG A 368 17.77 -34.69 0.00
N ILE A 369 17.87 -33.36 0.09
CA ILE A 369 16.79 -32.49 0.57
C ILE A 369 15.91 -32.09 -0.63
N SER A 370 14.66 -32.57 -0.67
CA SER A 370 13.66 -32.07 -1.63
C SER A 370 13.08 -30.74 -1.13
N CYS A 371 13.66 -29.61 -1.56
CA CYS A 371 13.17 -28.27 -1.23
C CYS A 371 12.06 -27.84 -2.20
N ILE A 372 10.81 -27.74 -1.71
CA ILE A 372 9.73 -27.07 -2.43
C ILE A 372 9.86 -25.57 -2.21
N CYS A 373 10.38 -24.84 -3.21
CA CYS A 373 10.47 -23.38 -3.22
C CYS A 373 9.37 -22.79 -4.09
N SER A 374 8.78 -21.67 -3.66
CA SER A 374 7.73 -20.99 -4.44
C SER A 374 8.27 -19.72 -5.08
N ARG A 375 8.38 -19.75 -6.41
CA ARG A 375 8.77 -18.57 -7.20
C ARG A 375 7.67 -17.51 -7.09
N PHE A 376 8.07 -16.25 -6.93
CA PHE A 376 7.13 -15.15 -6.86
C PHE A 376 6.29 -15.04 -8.15
N ARG A 377 4.97 -14.90 -8.00
CA ARG A 377 4.04 -14.90 -9.13
C ARG A 377 4.08 -13.56 -9.85
N PHE A 378 4.45 -13.58 -11.14
CA PHE A 378 4.48 -12.38 -12.01
C PHE A 378 3.17 -11.60 -12.03
N SER A 379 2.03 -12.29 -11.98
CA SER A 379 0.69 -11.67 -11.93
C SER A 379 0.51 -10.75 -10.70
N VAL A 380 1.08 -11.10 -9.55
CA VAL A 380 1.00 -10.28 -8.33
C VAL A 380 1.86 -9.03 -8.48
N THR A 381 3.07 -9.15 -9.04
CA THR A 381 3.93 -8.01 -9.38
C THR A 381 3.25 -7.04 -10.33
N LEU A 382 2.60 -7.56 -11.38
CA LEU A 382 1.88 -6.75 -12.36
C LEU A 382 0.71 -6.01 -11.71
N MET A 383 -0.11 -6.70 -10.90
CA MET A 383 -1.21 -6.05 -10.17
C MET A 383 -0.71 -4.93 -9.26
N LEU A 384 0.39 -5.16 -8.54
CA LEU A 384 0.98 -4.17 -7.67
C LEU A 384 1.52 -2.96 -8.45
N GLY A 385 2.21 -3.20 -9.57
CA GLY A 385 2.67 -2.14 -10.47
C GLY A 385 1.53 -1.32 -11.07
N CYS A 386 0.41 -1.96 -11.45
CA CYS A 386 -0.80 -1.25 -11.90
C CYS A 386 -1.39 -0.36 -10.80
N LEU A 387 -1.49 -0.86 -9.56
CA LEU A 387 -1.96 -0.06 -8.42
C LEU A 387 -1.04 1.13 -8.14
N TRP A 388 0.28 0.97 -8.34
CA TRP A 388 1.24 2.05 -8.21
C TRP A 388 0.98 3.15 -9.25
N LEU A 389 0.91 2.77 -10.53
CA LEU A 389 0.65 3.69 -11.62
C LEU A 389 -0.68 4.44 -11.42
N MET A 390 -1.72 3.73 -11.00
CA MET A 390 -3.02 4.33 -10.66
C MET A 390 -2.91 5.30 -9.48
N SER A 391 -2.15 4.97 -8.44
CA SER A 391 -1.97 5.86 -7.29
C SER A 391 -1.23 7.15 -7.67
N TYR A 392 -0.19 7.05 -8.50
CA TYR A 392 0.52 8.21 -9.06
C TYR A 392 -0.42 9.07 -9.91
N PHE A 393 -1.19 8.44 -10.81
CA PHE A 393 -2.17 9.14 -11.63
C PHE A 393 -3.24 9.86 -10.79
N MET A 394 -3.69 9.25 -9.69
CA MET A 394 -4.65 9.84 -8.76
C MET A 394 -4.12 11.10 -8.04
N VAL A 395 -2.80 11.28 -7.90
CA VAL A 395 -2.25 12.53 -7.35
C VAL A 395 -2.54 13.69 -8.30
N PHE A 396 -2.38 13.50 -9.61
CA PHE A 396 -2.69 14.53 -10.60
C PHE A 396 -4.19 14.74 -10.75
N LEU A 397 -4.97 13.65 -10.78
CA LEU A 397 -6.43 13.74 -10.83
C LEU A 397 -7.02 14.46 -9.62
N GLU A 398 -6.39 14.42 -8.44
CA GLU A 398 -6.91 15.05 -7.24
C GLU A 398 -7.16 16.56 -7.42
N VAL A 399 -6.29 17.27 -8.12
CA VAL A 399 -6.46 18.70 -8.38
C VAL A 399 -7.75 18.94 -9.16
N TYR A 400 -7.97 18.15 -10.23
CA TYR A 400 -9.16 18.24 -11.05
C TYR A 400 -10.41 17.75 -10.33
N ALA A 401 -10.29 16.70 -9.51
CA ALA A 401 -11.37 16.15 -8.71
C ALA A 401 -11.88 17.17 -7.69
N ARG A 402 -10.99 17.89 -7.00
CA ARG A 402 -11.37 18.98 -6.08
C ARG A 402 -12.13 20.09 -6.82
N ARG A 403 -11.62 20.53 -7.98
CA ARG A 403 -12.29 21.53 -8.82
C ARG A 403 -13.65 21.04 -9.33
N LEU A 404 -13.75 19.76 -9.69
CA LEU A 404 -14.99 19.14 -10.16
C LEU A 404 -16.02 19.05 -9.03
N ARG A 405 -15.63 18.64 -7.81
CA ARG A 405 -16.54 18.65 -6.64
C ARG A 405 -17.16 20.02 -6.41
N ARG A 406 -16.34 21.07 -6.46
CA ARG A 406 -16.83 22.45 -6.36
C ARG A 406 -17.82 22.80 -7.48
N LYS A 407 -17.50 22.48 -8.73
CA LYS A 407 -18.39 22.73 -9.88
C LYS A 407 -19.73 21.99 -9.74
N ILE A 408 -19.71 20.75 -9.25
CA ILE A 408 -20.92 19.97 -8.97
C ILE A 408 -21.74 20.68 -7.89
N SER A 409 -21.15 21.02 -6.74
CA SER A 409 -21.87 21.72 -5.67
C SER A 409 -22.44 23.06 -6.12
N ALA A 410 -21.70 23.82 -6.93
CA ALA A 410 -22.16 25.09 -7.50
C ALA A 410 -23.34 24.92 -8.48
N SER A 411 -23.35 23.84 -9.26
CA SER A 411 -24.45 23.51 -10.17
C SER A 411 -25.75 23.20 -9.43
N PHE A 412 -25.65 22.45 -8.33
CA PHE A 412 -26.80 22.05 -7.52
C PHE A 412 -27.31 23.20 -6.63
N PHE A 413 -26.42 24.01 -6.07
CA PHE A 413 -26.75 25.08 -5.11
C PHE A 413 -26.31 26.45 -5.64
N ARG A 414 -27.01 26.92 -6.68
CA ARG A 414 -26.67 28.18 -7.39
C ARG A 414 -26.72 29.41 -6.50
N GLU A 415 -27.77 29.55 -5.67
CA GLU A 415 -27.90 30.67 -4.73
C GLU A 415 -26.72 30.76 -3.75
N GLN A 416 -26.25 29.61 -3.26
CA GLN A 416 -25.12 29.57 -2.34
C GLN A 416 -23.83 29.99 -3.05
N GLU A 417 -23.62 29.57 -4.30
CA GLU A 417 -22.45 30.03 -5.06
C GLU A 417 -22.53 31.54 -5.35
N GLU A 418 -23.71 32.10 -5.63
CA GLU A 418 -23.88 33.54 -5.80
C GLU A 418 -23.51 34.32 -4.52
N ARG A 419 -23.96 33.86 -3.34
CA ARG A 419 -23.57 34.46 -2.05
C ARG A 419 -22.06 34.41 -1.83
N ARG A 420 -21.42 33.29 -2.18
CA ARG A 420 -19.97 33.10 -2.07
C ARG A 420 -19.17 34.01 -3.00
N VAL A 421 -19.61 34.13 -4.25
CA VAL A 421 -19.01 35.05 -5.22
C VAL A 421 -19.16 36.49 -4.74
N ALA A 422 -20.34 36.89 -4.26
CA ALA A 422 -20.57 38.23 -3.71
C ALA A 422 -19.68 38.54 -2.50
N TYR A 423 -19.56 37.60 -1.55
CA TYR A 423 -18.65 37.72 -0.41
C TYR A 423 -17.20 37.90 -0.87
N LEU A 424 -16.76 37.10 -1.85
CA LEU A 424 -15.40 37.16 -2.35
C LEU A 424 -15.09 38.49 -3.06
N VAL A 425 -16.02 38.98 -3.88
CA VAL A 425 -15.90 40.30 -4.55
C VAL A 425 -15.81 41.42 -3.52
N ARG A 426 -16.67 41.41 -2.48
CA ARG A 426 -16.61 42.41 -1.39
C ARG A 426 -15.26 42.37 -0.66
N LYS A 427 -14.74 41.19 -0.36
CA LYS A 427 -13.43 41.02 0.31
C LYS A 427 -12.27 41.51 -0.56
N ILE A 428 -12.31 41.25 -1.88
CA ILE A 428 -11.28 41.74 -2.80
C ILE A 428 -11.35 43.27 -2.91
N MET A 429 -12.55 43.83 -2.98
CA MET A 429 -12.75 45.29 -3.04
C MET A 429 -12.24 45.98 -1.78
N SER A 430 -12.49 45.44 -0.58
CA SER A 430 -11.98 46.01 0.67
C SER A 430 -10.45 45.97 0.77
N LEU A 431 -9.82 44.87 0.31
CA LEU A 431 -8.37 44.76 0.19
C LEU A 431 -7.81 45.83 -0.78
N TRP A 432 -8.47 46.04 -1.92
CA TRP A 432 -8.08 47.07 -2.88
C TRP A 432 -8.13 48.49 -2.31
N VAL A 433 -9.22 48.84 -1.62
CA VAL A 433 -9.34 50.14 -0.95
C VAL A 433 -8.23 50.33 0.08
N PHE A 434 -7.93 49.29 0.86
CA PHE A 434 -6.83 49.32 1.83
C PHE A 434 -5.47 49.59 1.15
N PHE A 435 -5.17 48.90 0.04
CA PHE A 435 -3.93 49.13 -0.72
C PHE A 435 -3.85 50.53 -1.32
N ILE A 436 -4.97 51.07 -1.84
CA ILE A 436 -5.01 52.43 -2.37
C ILE A 436 -4.74 53.45 -1.25
N CYS A 437 -5.41 53.34 -0.10
CA CYS A 437 -5.20 54.22 1.05
C CYS A 437 -3.75 54.16 1.56
N GLN A 438 -3.14 52.97 1.58
CA GLN A 438 -1.75 52.83 2.00
C GLN A 438 -0.79 53.49 0.99
N LYS A 439 -1.06 53.37 -0.31
CA LYS A 439 -0.26 54.00 -1.36
C LYS A 439 -0.36 55.53 -1.30
N THR A 440 -1.56 56.09 -1.16
CA THR A 440 -1.75 57.55 -1.06
C THR A 440 -1.08 58.13 0.18
N HIS A 441 -1.13 57.44 1.31
CA HIS A 441 -0.42 57.85 2.53
C HIS A 441 1.12 57.82 2.35
N HIS A 442 1.64 56.87 1.58
CA HIS A 442 3.07 56.78 1.29
C HIS A 442 3.54 57.89 0.33
N GLU A 443 2.72 58.24 -0.67
CA GLU A 443 2.97 59.34 -1.60
C GLU A 443 2.92 60.71 -0.90
N GLN A 444 1.94 60.93 0.00
CA GLN A 444 1.87 62.17 0.79
C GLN A 444 3.06 62.34 1.74
N ASN A 445 3.53 61.26 2.36
CA ASN A 445 4.73 61.30 3.20
C ASN A 445 5.99 61.61 2.38
N GLN A 446 6.12 61.05 1.18
CA GLN A 446 7.26 61.35 0.29
C GLN A 446 7.27 62.80 -0.19
N GLN A 447 6.11 63.36 -0.54
CA GLN A 447 5.99 64.78 -0.89
C GLN A 447 6.31 65.71 0.28
N SER A 448 5.91 65.37 1.51
CA SER A 448 6.25 66.18 2.69
C SER A 448 7.74 66.15 3.03
N THR A 449 8.43 65.03 2.78
CA THR A 449 9.90 64.97 2.91
C THR A 449 10.64 65.71 1.79
N ALA A 450 10.09 65.76 0.58
CA ALA A 450 10.70 66.47 -0.55
C ALA A 450 10.50 68.00 -0.50
N VAL A 451 9.51 68.49 0.24
CA VAL A 451 9.28 69.93 0.48
C VAL A 451 10.13 70.45 1.65
N ASN A 452 10.64 69.55 2.50
CA ASN A 452 11.50 69.87 3.65
C ASN A 452 13.02 69.69 3.37
N GLN A 453 13.39 69.37 2.13
CA GLN A 453 14.76 69.44 1.59
C GLN A 453 14.84 70.60 0.61
#